data_AF-A0A1X1DI31-F1
#
_entry.id   AF-A0A1X1DI31-F1
#
_cell.length_a   1.000
_cell.length_b   1.000
_cell.length_c   1.000
_cell.angle_alpha   90.00
_cell.angle_beta   90.00
_cell.angle_gamma   90.00
#
_symmetry.space_group_name_H-M   'P 1'
#
loop_
_entity.id
_entity.type
_entity.pdbx_description
1 polymer ?
#
loop_
_entity_poly.entity_id
_entity_poly.type
_entity_poly.pdbx_seq_one_letter_code
_entity_poly.pdbx_strand_id
1 'polypeptide(L)' 'MKNQKPRRPNGRWIYYILHDGILWPCPVRWEWESGYGGWLPFYFSPTLEFVVGDPAKAWRVPGSGHHAARRQRLPEAA' A
#
# COMPACT_ATOMS: atom_id res chain seq x y z
N MET A 1 22.14 -16.98 14.14
CA MET A 1 20.74 -16.84 13.66
C MET A 1 20.80 -16.35 12.23
N LYS A 2 20.21 -17.05 11.25
CA LYS A 2 20.20 -16.55 9.86
C LYS A 2 19.35 -15.28 9.86
N ASN A 3 19.99 -14.12 9.67
CA ASN A 3 19.32 -12.81 9.62
C ASN A 3 18.52 -12.75 8.30
N GLN A 4 17.40 -13.46 8.25
CA GLN A 4 16.57 -13.52 7.06
C GLN A 4 15.89 -12.17 6.89
N LYS A 5 16.11 -11.58 5.71
CA LYS A 5 15.40 -10.39 5.25
C LYS A 5 13.89 -10.60 5.44
N PRO A 6 13.19 -9.68 6.12
CA PRO A 6 11.75 -9.80 6.33
C PRO A 6 11.03 -9.90 4.99
N ARG A 7 9.82 -10.49 4.98
CA ARG A 7 9.03 -10.63 3.76
C ARG A 7 8.62 -9.26 3.21
N ARG A 8 8.63 -9.12 1.89
CA ARG A 8 8.13 -7.92 1.21
C ARG A 8 6.64 -7.73 1.50
N PRO A 9 6.17 -6.50 1.78
CA PRO A 9 4.75 -6.21 1.86
C PRO A 9 4.02 -6.64 0.59
N ASN A 10 2.87 -7.30 0.75
CA ASN A 10 2.09 -7.89 -0.34
C ASN A 10 0.82 -7.10 -0.67
N GLY A 11 0.26 -7.33 -1.85
CA GLY A 11 -0.95 -6.65 -2.33
C GLY A 11 -0.68 -5.26 -2.91
N ARG A 12 -1.75 -4.53 -3.20
CA ARG A 12 -1.69 -3.18 -3.74
C ARG A 12 -1.59 -2.15 -2.62
N TRP A 13 -0.63 -1.24 -2.75
CA TRP A 13 -0.38 -0.15 -1.81
C TRP A 13 -0.41 1.18 -2.55
N ILE A 14 -0.89 2.22 -1.87
CA ILE A 14 -0.97 3.60 -2.37
C ILE A 14 -0.35 4.53 -1.34
N TYR A 15 0.46 5.47 -1.78
CA TYR A 15 0.93 6.60 -1.01
C TYR A 15 0.10 7.81 -1.42
N TYR A 16 -0.59 8.43 -0.47
CA TYR A 16 -1.42 9.60 -0.77
C TYR A 16 -0.63 10.89 -0.52
N ILE A 17 -0.61 11.78 -1.50
CA ILE A 17 0.04 13.09 -1.39
C ILE A 17 -1.00 14.17 -1.66
N LEU A 18 -1.06 15.18 -0.81
CA LEU A 18 -1.83 16.39 -1.09
C LEU A 18 -0.97 17.34 -1.92
N HIS A 19 -1.39 17.62 -3.15
CA HIS A 19 -0.70 18.53 -4.06
C HIS A 19 -1.73 19.36 -4.83
N ASP A 20 -1.56 20.68 -4.83
CA ASP A 20 -2.49 21.65 -5.42
C ASP A 20 -3.96 21.46 -4.98
N GLY A 21 -4.15 21.14 -3.69
CA GLY A 21 -5.48 20.89 -3.10
C GLY A 21 -6.12 19.56 -3.50
N ILE A 22 -5.43 18.72 -4.28
CA ILE A 22 -5.91 17.42 -4.73
C ILE A 22 -5.15 16.32 -3.99
N LEU A 23 -5.88 15.30 -3.52
CA LEU A 23 -5.28 14.10 -2.95
C LEU A 23 -4.92 13.12 -4.07
N TRP A 24 -3.62 12.99 -4.35
CA TRP A 24 -3.10 12.13 -5.40
C TRP A 24 -2.85 10.71 -4.89
N PRO A 25 -3.42 9.68 -5.54
CA PRO A 25 -3.09 8.30 -5.26
C PRO A 25 -1.83 7.89 -6.03
N CYS A 26 -0.70 7.73 -5.34
CA CYS A 26 0.55 7.28 -5.95
C CYS A 26 0.75 5.77 -5.69
N PRO A 27 0.64 4.89 -6.70
CA PRO A 27 0.87 3.46 -6.51
C PRO A 27 2.28 3.19 -6.00
N VAL A 28 2.37 2.34 -4.98
CA VAL A 28 3.64 2.02 -4.31
C VAL A 28 4.28 0.76 -4.89
N ARG A 29 5.58 0.84 -5.12
CA ARG A 29 6.47 -0.29 -5.34
C ARG A 29 7.36 -0.46 -4.11
N TRP A 30 7.40 -1.66 -3.55
CA TRP A 30 8.25 -1.97 -2.40
C TRP A 30 9.62 -2.45 -2.86
N GLU A 31 10.67 -1.73 -2.46
CA GLU A 31 12.06 -2.09 -2.73
C GLU A 31 12.85 -2.16 -1.41
N TRP A 32 13.86 -3.02 -1.38
CA TRP A 32 14.65 -3.24 -0.16
C TRP A 32 15.85 -2.32 -0.16
N GLU A 33 15.99 -1.54 0.90
CA GLU A 33 17.14 -0.69 1.09
C GLU A 33 18.01 -1.24 2.22
N SER A 34 19.22 -1.68 1.86
CA SER A 34 20.17 -2.30 2.79
C SER A 34 20.67 -1.29 3.82
N GLY A 35 20.78 -0.01 3.47
CA GLY A 35 21.20 1.06 4.40
C GLY A 35 20.21 1.30 5.54
N TYR A 36 18.91 1.07 5.31
CA TYR A 36 17.87 1.16 6.34
C TYR A 36 17.44 -0.20 6.90
N GLY A 37 17.94 -1.30 6.33
CA GLY A 37 17.55 -2.67 6.73
C GLY A 37 16.05 -2.94 6.58
N GLY A 38 15.40 -2.33 5.59
CA GLY A 38 13.93 -2.30 5.51
C GLY A 38 13.39 -2.28 4.08
N TRP A 39 12.10 -2.63 3.97
CA TRP A 39 11.34 -2.40 2.74
C TRP A 39 10.82 -0.97 2.74
N LEU A 40 11.14 -0.22 1.70
CA LEU A 40 10.72 1.16 1.53
C LEU A 40 9.72 1.29 0.38
N PRO A 41 8.69 2.14 0.53
CA PRO A 41 7.73 2.41 -0.52
C PRO A 41 8.30 3.45 -1.49
N PHE A 42 8.47 3.07 -2.74
CA PHE A 42 8.79 3.99 -3.83
C PHE A 42 7.53 4.30 -4.64
N TYR A 43 7.37 5.55 -5.05
CA TYR A 43 6.24 5.99 -5.87
C TYR A 43 6.65 7.16 -6.77
N PHE A 44 5.85 7.42 -7.82
CA PHE A 44 5.94 8.67 -8.58
C PHE A 44 5.08 9.74 -7.93
N SER A 45 5.68 10.90 -7.62
CA SER A 45 4.97 12.06 -7.10
C SER A 45 4.08 12.70 -8.18
N PRO A 46 3.19 13.62 -7.81
CA PRO A 46 2.44 14.44 -8.78
C PRO A 46 3.32 15.28 -9.70
N THR A 47 4.55 15.58 -9.28
CA THR A 47 5.59 16.27 -10.07
C THR A 47 6.38 15.33 -10.98
N LEU A 48 5.98 14.06 -11.09
CA LEU A 48 6.63 13.00 -11.87
C LEU A 48 8.03 12.62 -11.40
N GLU A 49 8.37 12.97 -10.16
CA GLU A 49 9.63 12.57 -9.53
C GLU A 49 9.48 11.19 -8.89
N PHE A 50 10.56 10.41 -8.90
CA PHE A 50 10.58 9.11 -8.24
C PHE A 50 11.10 9.27 -6.81
N VAL A 51 10.22 9.03 -5.83
CA VAL A 51 10.45 9.41 -4.43
C VAL A 51 10.30 8.20 -3.50
N VAL A 52 11.07 8.21 -2.41
CA VAL A 52 10.94 7.29 -1.27
C VAL A 52 9.97 7.86 -0.25
N GLY A 53 8.96 7.08 0.11
CA GLY A 53 7.99 7.43 1.14
C GLY A 53 8.33 6.85 2.52
N ASP A 54 7.68 7.42 3.53
CA ASP A 54 7.60 6.82 4.86
C ASP A 54 6.74 5.53 4.83
N PRO A 55 7.30 4.34 5.17
CA PRO A 55 6.56 3.09 5.21
C PRO A 55 5.27 3.13 6.04
N ALA A 56 5.22 3.93 7.11
CA ALA A 56 4.06 4.04 7.99
C ALA A 56 2.87 4.77 7.36
N LYS A 57 3.12 5.54 6.28
CA LYS A 57 2.10 6.33 5.57
C LYS A 57 1.57 5.64 4.32
N ALA A 58 2.16 4.51 3.91
CA ALA A 58 1.66 3.73 2.80
C ALA A 58 0.36 3.02 3.19
N TRP A 59 -0.69 3.16 2.39
CA TRP A 59 -2.00 2.57 2.64
C TRP A 59 -2.20 1.32 1.78
N ARG A 60 -2.49 0.17 2.41
CA ARG A 60 -2.88 -1.07 1.71
C ARG A 60 -4.32 -1.00 1.21
N VAL A 61 -4.53 -1.08 -0.10
CA VAL A 61 -5.88 -1.11 -0.69
C VAL A 61 -6.59 -2.41 -0.30
N PRO A 62 -7.73 -2.36 0.42
CA PRO A 62 -8.51 -3.55 0.71
C PRO A 62 -9.15 -4.07 -0.59
N GLY A 63 -8.91 -5.35 -0.94
CA GLY A 63 -9.71 -6.04 -1.97
C GLY A 63 -9.08 -6.20 -3.36
N SER A 64 -8.07 -7.06 -3.49
CA SER A 64 -7.77 -7.71 -4.78
C SER A 64 -7.53 -9.21 -4.68
N GLY A 65 -8.00 -9.85 -3.60
CA GLY A 65 -7.73 -11.27 -3.34
C GLY A 65 -8.73 -12.04 -2.47
N HIS A 66 -9.78 -11.40 -1.93
CA HIS A 66 -10.86 -12.12 -1.28
C HIS A 66 -12.15 -11.33 -1.50
N HIS A 67 -13.02 -11.82 -2.39
CA HIS A 67 -14.44 -11.60 -2.21
C HIS A 67 -14.75 -12.02 -0.78
N ALA A 68 -15.11 -11.06 0.07
CA ALA A 68 -15.73 -11.40 1.33
C ALA A 68 -17.00 -12.18 0.97
N ALA A 69 -16.96 -13.50 1.16
CA ALA A 69 -18.14 -14.34 1.13
C ALA A 69 -19.03 -13.95 2.32
N ARG A 70 -19.64 -12.77 2.26
CA ARG A 70 -20.63 -12.33 3.22
C ARG A 70 -21.99 -12.57 2.57
N ARG A 71 -22.50 -13.79 2.76
CA ARG A 71 -23.93 -14.08 2.71
C ARG A 71 -24.64 -13.06 3.60
N GLN A 72 -25.17 -12.00 3.01
CA GLN A 72 -26.26 -11.26 3.64
C GLN A 72 -27.50 -12.08 3.34
N ARG A 73 -27.92 -12.90 4.32
CA ARG A 73 -29.31 -13.39 4.35
C ARG A 73 -30.18 -12.14 4.45
N LEU A 74 -31.00 -11.90 3.44
CA LEU A 74 -32.13 -11.00 3.53
C LEU A 74 -33.05 -11.57 4.63
N PRO A 75 -33.47 -10.80 5.64
CA PRO A 75 -34.56 -11.26 6.50
C PRO A 75 -35.84 -11.26 5.66
N GLU A 76 -36.50 -12.41 5.64
CA GLU A 76 -37.83 -12.60 5.09
C GLU A 76 -38.79 -11.67 5.84
N ALA A 77 -39.45 -10.78 5.10
CA ALA A 77 -40.47 -9.89 5.65
C ALA A 77 -41.65 -10.75 6.12
N ALA A 78 -41.98 -10.61 7.40
CA ALA A 78 -43.20 -11.14 8.00
C ALA A 78 -44.40 -10.22 7.71
#